data_AF-A0A536XPG8-F1
#
_entry.id   AF-A0A536XPG8-F1
#
_cell.length_a   1.000
_cell.length_b   1.000
_cell.length_c   1.000
_cell.angle_alpha   90.00
_cell.angle_beta   90.00
_cell.angle_gamma   90.00
#
_symmetry.space_group_name_H-M   'P 1'
#
loop_
_entity.id
_entity.type
_entity.pdbx_description
1 polymer ?
#
loop_
_entity_poly.entity_id
_entity_poly.type
_entity_poly.pdbx_seq_one_letter_code
_entity_poly.pdbx_strand_id
1 'polypeptide(L)'
;MSGARSVTVGLVGPLPPPSGGMATQTRQLARLLSDSGIAVEVVQTNAAYQPAWIARIRAVRAAFRLVPYAIHLWRCARRVDLMHVMANSGLAWHLFAAPAVWIAVLRDTPVIVNYRGGGAETFLERRLAWVRPTLRRAFSLVVPSAFLERLFARFGFVAEVVPNIVDVERFRPTSERAARRHIVVTRNLEDIYDIATALRAFAEIHRKHSDATMTIAGSGPRLKDLQKLSEMLGISADVRFAGRLDNDDIASLYRDADLMLNPSTVDNMPVSLLEAMASGVPIVST
;
A
#
# COMPACT_ATOMS: atom_id res chain seq x y z
N MET A 1 -12.47 -28.85 -25.58
CA MET A 1 -11.75 -27.84 -24.78
C MET A 1 -12.07 -26.48 -25.40
N SER A 2 -13.03 -25.73 -24.85
CA SER A 2 -13.42 -24.44 -25.42
C SER A 2 -12.28 -23.45 -25.22
N GLY A 3 -11.72 -22.94 -26.32
CA GLY A 3 -10.72 -21.88 -26.31
C GLY A 3 -11.33 -20.59 -25.77
N ALA A 4 -11.38 -20.45 -24.45
CA ALA A 4 -11.70 -19.19 -23.81
C ALA A 4 -10.62 -18.19 -24.23
N ARG A 5 -11.04 -17.13 -24.94
CA ARG A 5 -10.19 -15.98 -25.26
C ARG A 5 -9.52 -15.51 -23.96
N SER A 6 -8.19 -15.46 -23.95
CA SER A 6 -7.45 -14.93 -22.80
C SER A 6 -7.89 -13.49 -22.55
N VAL A 7 -8.36 -13.23 -21.33
CA VAL A 7 -8.82 -11.91 -20.90
C VAL A 7 -7.60 -10.97 -20.84
N THR A 8 -7.78 -9.74 -21.29
CA THR A 8 -6.76 -8.70 -21.24
C THR A 8 -7.16 -7.62 -20.23
N VAL A 9 -6.22 -7.23 -19.35
CA VAL A 9 -6.49 -6.31 -18.22
C VAL A 9 -5.64 -5.05 -18.33
N GLY A 10 -6.30 -3.89 -18.31
CA GLY A 10 -5.67 -2.59 -18.13
C GLY A 10 -5.52 -2.27 -16.64
N LEU A 11 -4.32 -2.47 -16.07
CA LEU A 11 -4.07 -2.22 -14.65
C LEU A 11 -3.60 -0.77 -14.43
N VAL A 12 -4.43 0.04 -13.77
CA VAL A 12 -4.14 1.44 -13.49
C VAL A 12 -3.67 1.59 -12.05
N GLY A 13 -2.43 2.04 -11.85
CA GLY A 13 -1.89 2.20 -10.49
C GLY A 13 -0.47 2.78 -10.47
N PRO A 14 0.06 3.10 -9.28
CA PRO A 14 1.46 3.51 -9.17
C PRO A 14 2.40 2.31 -9.31
N LEU A 15 3.62 2.54 -9.79
CA LEU A 15 4.70 1.54 -9.78
C LEU A 15 5.93 2.09 -9.04
N PRO A 16 6.74 1.25 -8.38
CA PRO A 16 8.01 1.70 -7.82
C PRO A 16 9.04 1.94 -8.93
N PRO A 17 9.98 2.90 -8.77
CA PRO A 17 10.10 3.83 -7.64
C PRO A 17 9.19 5.08 -7.75
N PRO A 18 8.78 5.71 -6.61
CA PRO A 18 9.09 5.33 -5.22
C PRO A 18 8.27 4.12 -4.73
N SER A 19 8.86 3.32 -3.85
CA SER A 19 8.21 2.16 -3.24
C SER A 19 7.21 2.56 -2.15
N GLY A 20 6.08 1.86 -2.09
CA GLY A 20 5.04 2.02 -1.07
C GLY A 20 3.95 0.97 -1.28
N GLY A 21 3.08 0.75 -0.29
CA GLY A 21 2.12 -0.37 -0.29
C GLY A 21 1.32 -0.48 -1.60
N MET A 22 0.72 0.62 -2.07
CA MET A 22 -0.03 0.63 -3.33
C MET A 22 0.82 0.27 -4.56
N ALA A 23 2.06 0.75 -4.62
CA ALA A 23 2.95 0.52 -5.76
C ALA A 23 3.44 -0.94 -5.79
N THR A 24 3.77 -1.49 -4.62
CA THR A 24 4.11 -2.91 -4.46
C THR A 24 2.93 -3.80 -4.84
N GLN A 25 1.72 -3.50 -4.36
CA GLN A 25 0.51 -4.24 -4.70
C GLN A 25 0.19 -4.18 -6.20
N THR A 26 0.35 -3.02 -6.84
CA THR A 26 0.12 -2.89 -8.29
C THR A 26 1.10 -3.75 -9.07
N ARG A 27 2.40 -3.70 -8.76
CA ARG A 27 3.42 -4.53 -9.42
C ARG A 27 3.15 -6.02 -9.20
N GLN A 28 2.83 -6.41 -7.98
CA GLN A 28 2.59 -7.80 -7.63
C GLN A 28 1.34 -8.37 -8.32
N LEU A 29 0.25 -7.59 -8.36
CA LEU A 29 -0.95 -7.96 -9.10
C LEU A 29 -0.67 -8.11 -10.60
N ALA A 30 0.08 -7.18 -11.20
CA ALA A 30 0.47 -7.28 -12.61
C ALA A 30 1.25 -8.57 -12.91
N ARG A 31 2.20 -8.93 -12.03
CA ARG A 31 2.99 -10.16 -12.14
C ARG A 31 2.11 -11.39 -12.03
N LEU A 32 1.28 -11.50 -10.99
CA LEU A 32 0.43 -12.69 -10.77
C LEU A 32 -0.61 -12.90 -11.88
N LEU A 33 -1.17 -11.81 -12.42
CA LEU A 33 -2.05 -11.89 -13.59
C LEU A 33 -1.27 -12.39 -14.83
N SER A 34 -0.08 -11.86 -15.08
CA SER A 34 0.77 -12.31 -16.19
C SER A 34 1.17 -13.79 -16.05
N ASP A 35 1.58 -14.19 -14.83
CA ASP A 35 2.00 -15.56 -14.51
C ASP A 35 0.84 -16.57 -14.64
N SER A 36 -0.41 -16.10 -14.50
CA SER A 36 -1.62 -16.89 -14.76
C SER A 36 -2.11 -16.86 -16.22
N GLY A 37 -1.33 -16.27 -17.13
CA GLY A 37 -1.62 -16.24 -18.57
C GLY A 37 -2.58 -15.12 -19.02
N ILE A 38 -2.86 -14.15 -18.15
CA ILE A 38 -3.68 -12.97 -18.45
C ILE A 38 -2.76 -11.86 -18.97
N ALA A 39 -3.05 -11.31 -20.14
CA ALA A 39 -2.25 -10.20 -20.67
C ALA A 39 -2.55 -8.91 -19.89
N VAL A 40 -1.52 -8.25 -19.35
CA VAL A 40 -1.67 -7.03 -18.56
C VAL A 40 -1.01 -5.83 -19.25
N GLU A 41 -1.78 -4.77 -19.48
CA GLU A 41 -1.25 -3.45 -19.85
C GLU A 41 -1.28 -2.53 -18.62
N VAL A 42 -0.12 -2.11 -18.12
CA VAL A 42 -0.06 -1.21 -16.95
C VAL A 42 -0.12 0.25 -17.39
N VAL A 43 -1.04 1.00 -16.81
CA VAL A 43 -1.13 2.47 -16.95
C VAL A 43 -0.65 3.12 -15.65
N GLN A 44 0.60 3.59 -15.66
CA GLN A 44 1.27 4.08 -14.47
C GLN A 44 0.82 5.50 -14.07
N THR A 45 0.31 5.68 -12.85
CA THR A 45 -0.19 6.99 -12.35
C THR A 45 0.93 7.92 -11.86
N ASN A 46 2.07 7.35 -11.47
CA ASN A 46 3.22 8.07 -10.92
C ASN A 46 4.43 8.09 -11.88
N ALA A 47 4.19 8.00 -13.20
CA ALA A 47 5.25 8.04 -14.20
C ALA A 47 6.17 9.26 -14.03
N ALA A 48 7.45 9.06 -14.34
CA ALA A 48 8.45 10.11 -14.31
C ALA A 48 8.08 11.23 -15.30
N TYR A 49 8.36 12.48 -14.93
CA TYR A 49 8.13 13.62 -15.82
C TYR A 49 9.07 13.53 -17.02
N GLN A 50 8.52 13.73 -18.21
CA GLN A 50 9.28 13.79 -19.44
C GLN A 50 8.97 15.11 -20.17
N PRO A 51 9.95 16.01 -20.33
CA PRO A 51 11.31 15.98 -19.77
C PRO A 51 11.39 16.20 -18.24
N ALA A 52 12.44 15.68 -17.60
CA ALA A 52 12.58 15.62 -16.13
C ALA A 52 12.56 16.98 -15.42
N TRP A 53 13.05 18.05 -16.06
CA TRP A 53 13.10 19.39 -15.46
C TRP A 53 11.71 19.96 -15.15
N ILE A 54 10.65 19.47 -15.82
CA ILE A 54 9.27 19.89 -15.60
C ILE A 54 8.80 19.58 -14.18
N ALA A 55 9.38 18.57 -13.52
CA ALA A 55 9.10 18.25 -12.13
C ALA A 55 9.27 19.46 -11.19
N ARG A 56 10.15 20.41 -11.56
CA ARG A 56 10.47 21.63 -10.79
C ARG A 56 9.46 22.76 -10.99
N ILE A 57 8.61 22.70 -12.01
CA ILE A 57 7.65 23.77 -12.35
C ILE A 57 6.24 23.39 -11.88
N ARG A 58 5.86 23.88 -10.70
CA ARG A 58 4.60 23.54 -10.04
C ARG A 58 3.35 23.81 -10.90
N ALA A 59 3.35 24.87 -11.70
CA ALA A 59 2.21 25.28 -12.50
C ALA A 59 1.90 24.31 -13.65
N VAL A 60 2.92 23.73 -14.30
CA VAL A 60 2.74 22.95 -15.54
C VAL A 60 2.89 21.44 -15.32
N ARG A 61 3.54 21.02 -14.22
CA ARG A 61 3.75 19.59 -13.92
C ARG A 61 2.46 18.77 -13.94
N ALA A 62 1.34 19.32 -13.46
CA ALA A 62 0.08 18.60 -13.44
C ALA A 62 -0.38 18.23 -14.86
N ALA A 63 -0.30 19.15 -15.82
CA ALA A 63 -0.65 18.89 -17.21
C ALA A 63 0.27 17.83 -17.85
N PHE A 64 1.59 17.93 -17.63
CA PHE A 64 2.57 16.97 -18.15
C PHE A 64 2.46 15.57 -17.54
N ARG A 65 1.73 15.41 -16.44
CA ARG A 65 1.36 14.10 -15.91
C ARG A 65 0.00 13.63 -16.41
N LEU A 66 -1.01 14.49 -16.31
CA LEU A 66 -2.39 14.11 -16.52
C LEU A 66 -2.75 13.95 -18.00
N VAL A 67 -2.16 14.74 -18.90
CA VAL A 67 -2.44 14.64 -20.35
C VAL A 67 -1.90 13.33 -20.94
N PRO A 68 -0.61 12.97 -20.76
CA PRO A 68 -0.12 11.66 -21.24
C PRO A 68 -0.84 10.49 -20.58
N TYR A 69 -1.16 10.61 -19.28
CA TYR A 69 -1.94 9.63 -18.55
C TYR A 69 -3.33 9.42 -19.16
N ALA A 70 -4.08 10.49 -19.44
CA ALA A 70 -5.41 10.41 -20.05
C ALA A 70 -5.35 9.80 -21.47
N ILE A 71 -4.33 10.16 -22.27
CA ILE A 71 -4.11 9.56 -23.59
C ILE A 71 -3.83 8.07 -23.49
N HIS A 72 -2.98 7.66 -22.53
CA HIS A 72 -2.66 6.24 -22.31
C HIS A 72 -3.89 5.48 -21.83
N LEU A 73 -4.63 6.00 -20.85
CA LEU A 73 -5.92 5.43 -20.41
C LEU A 73 -6.89 5.23 -21.57
N TRP A 74 -7.07 6.25 -22.42
CA TRP A 74 -8.00 6.19 -23.55
C TRP A 74 -7.62 5.11 -24.57
N ARG A 75 -6.32 4.96 -24.85
CA ARG A 75 -5.79 3.92 -25.75
C ARG A 75 -5.88 2.53 -25.13
N CYS A 76 -5.53 2.40 -23.85
CA CYS A 76 -5.56 1.16 -23.09
C CYS A 76 -6.99 0.63 -22.99
N ALA A 77 -7.96 1.46 -22.58
CA ALA A 77 -9.36 1.07 -22.47
C ALA A 77 -9.96 0.53 -23.79
N ARG A 78 -9.46 0.97 -24.96
CA ARG A 78 -9.86 0.42 -26.27
C ARG A 78 -9.34 -1.01 -26.53
N ARG A 79 -8.22 -1.39 -25.91
CA ARG A 79 -7.45 -2.60 -26.23
C ARG A 79 -7.67 -3.73 -25.23
N VAL A 80 -8.11 -3.39 -24.02
CA VAL A 80 -8.29 -4.34 -22.92
C VAL A 80 -9.75 -4.73 -22.75
N ASP A 81 -9.99 -5.93 -22.24
CA ASP A 81 -11.34 -6.42 -21.95
C ASP A 81 -11.86 -5.91 -20.59
N LEU A 82 -10.96 -5.51 -19.68
CA LEU A 82 -11.29 -5.02 -18.34
C LEU A 82 -10.27 -3.98 -17.85
N MET A 83 -10.74 -2.91 -17.20
CA MET A 83 -9.89 -1.96 -16.48
C MET A 83 -9.88 -2.28 -14.97
N HIS A 84 -8.71 -2.40 -14.37
CA HIS A 84 -8.56 -2.60 -12.92
C HIS A 84 -7.87 -1.38 -12.32
N VAL A 85 -8.59 -0.59 -11.54
CA VAL A 85 -8.11 0.71 -11.03
C VAL A 85 -7.75 0.62 -9.55
N MET A 86 -6.47 0.80 -9.24
CA MET A 86 -5.95 0.93 -7.89
C MET A 86 -6.28 2.33 -7.34
N ALA A 87 -7.20 2.41 -6.38
CA ALA A 87 -7.76 3.66 -5.88
C ALA A 87 -7.47 3.90 -4.39
N ASN A 88 -7.36 5.17 -4.02
CA ASN A 88 -7.23 5.64 -2.65
C ASN A 88 -8.00 6.96 -2.45
N SER A 89 -7.99 7.49 -1.23
CA SER A 89 -8.68 8.72 -0.85
C SER A 89 -7.94 9.99 -1.32
N GLY A 90 -8.62 11.14 -1.25
CA GLY A 90 -8.01 12.45 -1.44
C GLY A 90 -7.85 12.87 -2.89
N LEU A 91 -6.84 13.69 -3.20
CA LEU A 91 -6.64 14.24 -4.55
C LEU A 91 -6.35 13.15 -5.59
N ALA A 92 -5.68 12.06 -5.20
CA ALA A 92 -5.38 10.95 -6.10
C ALA A 92 -6.64 10.27 -6.64
N TRP A 93 -7.74 10.22 -5.88
CA TRP A 93 -9.04 9.80 -6.37
C TRP A 93 -9.48 10.64 -7.58
N HIS A 94 -9.51 11.96 -7.41
CA HIS A 94 -10.03 12.89 -8.42
C HIS A 94 -9.13 13.01 -9.65
N LEU A 95 -7.81 12.86 -9.47
CA LEU A 95 -6.84 13.04 -10.54
C LEU A 95 -6.56 11.75 -11.34
N PHE A 96 -6.74 10.57 -10.74
CA PHE A 96 -6.38 9.30 -11.37
C PHE A 96 -7.56 8.33 -11.41
N ALA A 97 -8.10 7.93 -10.26
CA ALA A 97 -9.11 6.88 -10.21
C ALA A 97 -10.42 7.27 -10.93
N ALA A 98 -10.94 8.46 -10.66
CA ALA A 98 -12.19 8.91 -11.28
C ALA A 98 -12.08 9.10 -12.80
N PRO A 99 -11.04 9.77 -13.35
CA PRO A 99 -10.82 9.80 -14.79
C PRO A 99 -10.70 8.42 -15.43
N ALA A 100 -9.99 7.47 -14.79
CA ALA A 100 -9.87 6.11 -15.30
C ALA A 100 -11.24 5.41 -15.41
N VAL A 101 -12.09 5.53 -14.38
CA VAL A 101 -13.45 4.98 -14.39
C VAL A 101 -14.30 5.62 -15.50
N TRP A 102 -14.31 6.95 -15.60
CA TRP A 102 -15.11 7.64 -16.62
C TRP A 102 -14.62 7.35 -18.05
N ILE A 103 -13.30 7.27 -18.26
CA ILE A 103 -12.74 6.89 -19.56
C ILE A 103 -13.11 5.45 -19.91
N ALA A 104 -13.03 4.50 -18.96
CA ALA A 104 -13.46 3.12 -19.20
C ALA A 104 -14.93 3.06 -19.61
N VAL A 105 -15.80 3.79 -18.91
CA VAL A 105 -17.24 3.89 -19.22
C VAL A 105 -17.48 4.49 -20.61
N LEU A 106 -16.77 5.56 -20.99
CA LEU A 106 -16.88 6.17 -22.33
C LEU A 106 -16.36 5.26 -23.46
N ARG A 107 -15.64 4.20 -23.12
CA ARG A 107 -15.06 3.23 -24.05
C ARG A 107 -15.78 1.87 -23.99
N ASP A 108 -16.89 1.79 -23.26
CA ASP A 108 -17.66 0.57 -23.00
C ASP A 108 -16.80 -0.57 -22.41
N THR A 109 -15.76 -0.21 -21.64
CA THR A 109 -14.88 -1.15 -20.94
C THR A 109 -15.33 -1.29 -19.49
N PRO A 110 -15.63 -2.51 -19.00
CA PRO A 110 -15.94 -2.72 -17.59
C PRO A 110 -14.75 -2.29 -16.71
N VAL A 111 -15.04 -1.78 -15.52
CA VAL A 111 -14.01 -1.27 -14.60
C VAL A 111 -14.21 -1.76 -13.17
N ILE A 112 -13.19 -2.42 -12.63
CA ILE A 112 -13.08 -2.73 -11.20
C ILE A 112 -12.37 -1.57 -10.51
N VAL A 113 -12.98 -1.04 -9.46
CA VAL A 113 -12.33 -0.10 -8.55
C VAL A 113 -11.81 -0.90 -7.35
N ASN A 114 -10.50 -0.99 -7.21
CA ASN A 114 -9.86 -1.64 -6.07
C ASN A 114 -9.36 -0.58 -5.07
N TYR A 115 -10.16 -0.32 -4.03
CA TYR A 115 -9.98 0.77 -3.09
C TYR A 115 -9.21 0.34 -1.83
N ARG A 116 -8.14 1.05 -1.46
CA ARG A 116 -7.25 0.66 -0.35
C ARG A 116 -6.91 1.75 0.67
N GLY A 117 -7.50 2.94 0.56
CA GLY A 117 -7.16 4.08 1.42
C GLY A 117 -7.67 3.95 2.86
N GLY A 118 -6.79 4.10 3.86
CA GLY A 118 -7.17 4.08 5.29
C GLY A 118 -8.05 5.27 5.71
N GLY A 119 -7.95 6.40 5.02
CA GLY A 119 -8.80 7.59 5.25
C GLY A 119 -10.16 7.56 4.55
N ALA A 120 -10.69 6.37 4.24
CA ALA A 120 -11.91 6.20 3.46
C ALA A 120 -13.11 6.90 4.09
N GLU A 121 -13.29 6.76 5.42
CA GLU A 121 -14.44 7.31 6.14
C GLU A 121 -14.51 8.82 6.01
N THR A 122 -13.48 9.52 6.51
CA THR A 122 -13.39 10.98 6.44
C THR A 122 -13.50 11.50 5.00
N PHE A 123 -12.94 10.76 4.03
CA PHE A 123 -13.02 11.16 2.63
C PHE A 123 -14.43 11.04 2.07
N LEU A 124 -15.12 9.92 2.32
CA LEU A 124 -16.49 9.71 1.87
C LEU A 124 -17.45 10.68 2.56
N GLU A 125 -17.37 10.85 3.88
CA GLU A 125 -18.20 11.82 4.62
C GLU A 125 -18.13 13.22 4.01
N ARG A 126 -16.93 13.68 3.67
CA ARG A 126 -16.71 15.03 3.14
C ARG A 126 -17.02 15.16 1.65
N ARG A 127 -16.82 14.09 0.87
CA ARG A 127 -16.80 14.16 -0.61
C ARG A 127 -17.76 13.20 -1.31
N LEU A 128 -18.70 12.59 -0.59
CA LEU A 128 -19.62 11.59 -1.13
C LEU A 128 -20.31 12.04 -2.42
N ALA A 129 -20.81 13.27 -2.47
CA ALA A 129 -21.50 13.82 -3.66
C ALA A 129 -20.61 13.82 -4.93
N TRP A 130 -19.30 13.94 -4.77
CA TRP A 130 -18.32 13.94 -5.86
C TRP A 130 -17.77 12.55 -6.19
N VAL A 131 -17.82 11.63 -5.23
CA VAL A 131 -17.28 10.27 -5.36
C VAL A 131 -18.35 9.30 -5.86
N ARG A 132 -19.60 9.46 -5.40
CA ARG A 132 -20.73 8.57 -5.67
C ARG A 132 -21.09 8.42 -7.15
N PRO A 133 -21.14 9.48 -7.97
CA PRO A 133 -21.43 9.33 -9.40
C PRO A 133 -20.43 8.41 -10.09
N THR A 134 -19.14 8.55 -9.77
CA THR A 134 -18.05 7.72 -10.31
C THR A 134 -18.15 6.28 -9.80
N LEU A 135 -18.27 6.06 -8.48
CA LEU A 135 -18.33 4.71 -7.92
C LEU A 135 -19.51 3.90 -8.45
N ARG A 136 -20.67 4.53 -8.69
CA ARG A 136 -21.84 3.87 -9.30
C ARG A 136 -21.63 3.40 -10.73
N ARG A 137 -20.57 3.85 -11.41
CA ARG A 137 -20.21 3.36 -12.75
C ARG A 137 -19.23 2.19 -12.71
N ALA A 138 -18.66 1.87 -11.55
CA ALA A 138 -17.79 0.72 -11.41
C ALA A 138 -18.60 -0.56 -11.65
N PHE A 139 -18.04 -1.48 -12.43
CA PHE A 139 -18.58 -2.83 -12.59
C PHE A 139 -18.53 -3.59 -11.27
N SER A 140 -17.42 -3.46 -10.53
CA SER A 140 -17.28 -3.96 -9.17
C SER A 140 -16.42 -3.01 -8.34
N LEU A 141 -16.74 -2.93 -7.05
CA LEU A 141 -15.92 -2.27 -6.03
C LEU A 141 -15.28 -3.37 -5.18
N VAL A 142 -13.96 -3.36 -5.11
CA VAL A 142 -13.16 -4.32 -4.36
C VAL A 142 -12.38 -3.59 -3.28
N VAL A 143 -12.30 -4.19 -2.09
CA VAL A 143 -11.59 -3.65 -0.93
C VAL A 143 -10.77 -4.77 -0.26
N PRO A 144 -9.67 -4.46 0.44
CA PRO A 144 -8.80 -5.51 1.00
C PRO A 144 -9.27 -6.08 2.34
N SER A 145 -10.32 -5.53 2.96
CA SER A 145 -10.76 -5.98 4.28
C SER A 145 -12.25 -5.81 4.50
N ALA A 146 -12.81 -6.63 5.39
CA ALA A 146 -14.19 -6.51 5.85
C ALA A 146 -14.46 -5.18 6.59
N PHE A 147 -13.43 -4.52 7.12
CA PHE A 147 -13.56 -3.17 7.68
C PHE A 147 -14.00 -2.17 6.61
N LEU A 148 -13.26 -2.12 5.49
CA LEU A 148 -13.63 -1.22 4.39
C LEU A 148 -14.93 -1.63 3.72
N GLU A 149 -15.21 -2.93 3.60
CA GLU A 149 -16.49 -3.41 3.08
C GLU A 149 -17.67 -2.84 3.88
N ARG A 150 -17.65 -3.00 5.21
CA ARG A 150 -18.68 -2.44 6.10
C ARG A 150 -18.75 -0.92 6.04
N LEU A 151 -17.60 -0.25 5.92
CA LEU A 151 -17.53 1.19 5.77
C LEU A 151 -18.21 1.65 4.47
N PHE A 152 -17.92 1.03 3.33
CA PHE A 152 -18.58 1.36 2.06
C PHE A 152 -20.07 1.03 2.08
N ALA A 153 -20.47 -0.04 2.78
CA ALA A 153 -21.88 -0.39 2.99
C ALA A 153 -22.66 0.73 3.71
N ARG A 154 -22.07 1.41 4.70
CA ARG A 154 -22.68 2.58 5.37
C ARG A 154 -22.97 3.74 4.42
N PHE A 155 -22.26 3.84 3.30
CA PHE A 155 -22.49 4.85 2.26
C PHE A 155 -23.35 4.32 1.09
N GLY A 156 -23.90 3.10 1.22
CA GLY A 156 -24.78 2.49 0.23
C GLY A 156 -24.06 1.90 -0.99
N PHE A 157 -22.82 1.44 -0.82
CA PHE A 157 -22.08 0.70 -1.83
C PHE A 157 -21.91 -0.76 -1.40
N VAL A 158 -22.01 -1.68 -2.36
CA VAL A 158 -21.64 -3.09 -2.17
C VAL A 158 -20.19 -3.23 -2.61
N ALA A 159 -19.35 -3.76 -1.74
CA ALA A 159 -17.94 -4.03 -2.02
C ALA A 159 -17.64 -5.51 -1.80
N GLU A 160 -16.73 -6.07 -2.58
CA GLU A 160 -16.21 -7.42 -2.41
C GLU A 160 -14.85 -7.36 -1.71
N VAL A 161 -14.62 -8.27 -0.76
CA VAL A 161 -13.33 -8.37 -0.07
C VAL A 161 -12.35 -9.20 -0.90
N VAL A 162 -11.34 -8.55 -1.46
CA VAL A 162 -10.17 -9.21 -2.07
C VAL A 162 -8.91 -8.78 -1.33
N PRO A 163 -8.35 -9.64 -0.47
CA PRO A 163 -7.24 -9.29 0.42
C PRO A 163 -5.98 -8.79 -0.32
N ASN A 164 -5.16 -7.99 0.37
CA ASN A 164 -3.83 -7.61 -0.11
C ASN A 164 -2.94 -8.86 -0.28
N ILE A 165 -2.03 -8.78 -1.23
CA ILE A 165 -1.17 -9.90 -1.66
C ILE A 165 0.20 -9.78 -0.98
N VAL A 166 0.85 -10.91 -0.69
CA VAL A 166 2.23 -10.96 -0.19
C VAL A 166 3.05 -11.96 -1.01
N ASP A 167 4.31 -11.63 -1.27
CA ASP A 167 5.24 -12.49 -2.03
C ASP A 167 5.81 -13.55 -1.09
N VAL A 168 5.16 -14.73 -1.03
CA VAL A 168 5.53 -15.81 -0.12
C VAL A 168 6.81 -16.56 -0.52
N GLU A 169 7.34 -16.33 -1.72
CA GLU A 169 8.65 -16.86 -2.11
C GLU A 169 9.77 -16.03 -1.48
N ARG A 170 9.60 -14.70 -1.47
CA ARG A 170 10.52 -13.77 -0.81
C ARG A 170 10.36 -13.78 0.71
N PHE A 171 9.12 -13.64 1.18
CA PHE A 171 8.76 -13.58 2.60
C PHE A 171 8.38 -14.98 3.07
N ARG A 172 9.34 -15.66 3.67
CA ARG A 172 9.20 -17.01 4.19
C ARG A 172 10.12 -17.21 5.39
N PRO A 173 9.75 -18.09 6.34
CA PRO A 173 10.60 -18.40 7.47
C PRO A 173 11.92 -19.06 7.02
N THR A 174 12.94 -18.93 7.85
CA THR A 174 14.21 -19.68 7.75
C THR A 174 14.26 -20.72 8.88
N SER A 175 14.92 -21.86 8.62
CA SER A 175 15.08 -22.96 9.60
C SER A 175 16.06 -22.61 10.71
N GLU A 176 16.94 -21.64 10.50
CA GLU A 176 17.97 -21.22 11.45
C GLU A 176 17.60 -19.87 12.04
N ARG A 177 16.86 -19.88 13.16
CA ARG A 177 16.65 -18.66 13.97
C ARG A 177 17.60 -18.69 15.14
N ALA A 178 18.50 -17.71 15.21
CA ALA A 178 19.23 -17.45 16.44
C ALA A 178 18.22 -17.02 17.51
N ALA A 179 18.25 -17.64 18.68
CA ALA A 179 17.40 -17.24 19.81
C ALA A 179 17.84 -15.84 20.28
N ARG A 180 17.19 -14.79 19.76
CA ARG A 180 17.38 -13.41 20.18
C ARG A 180 16.05 -12.89 20.73
N ARG A 181 16.07 -11.67 21.27
CA ARG A 181 14.87 -10.94 21.68
C ARG A 181 14.76 -9.70 20.81
N HIS A 182 14.60 -9.90 19.51
CA HIS A 182 14.62 -8.84 18.52
C HIS A 182 13.20 -8.47 18.08
N ILE A 183 12.83 -7.22 18.38
CA ILE A 183 11.52 -6.66 18.07
C ILE A 183 11.64 -5.75 16.85
N VAL A 184 10.69 -5.83 15.92
CA VAL A 184 10.69 -4.98 14.72
C VAL A 184 9.44 -4.13 14.60
N VAL A 185 9.63 -2.93 14.05
CA VAL A 185 8.56 -2.02 13.62
C VAL A 185 8.86 -1.57 12.19
N THR A 186 8.05 -1.97 11.24
CA THR A 186 8.33 -1.80 9.80
C THR A 186 7.34 -0.84 9.14
N ARG A 187 7.29 0.39 9.65
CA ARG A 187 6.29 1.42 9.30
C ARG A 187 6.97 2.76 9.02
N ASN A 188 6.33 3.61 8.21
CA ASN A 188 6.77 5.00 8.08
C ASN A 188 6.67 5.72 9.44
N LEU A 189 7.48 6.76 9.62
CA LEU A 189 7.53 7.54 10.86
C LEU A 189 6.56 8.73 10.78
N GLU A 190 5.28 8.41 10.69
CA GLU A 190 4.14 9.32 10.61
C GLU A 190 3.21 9.11 11.82
N ASP A 191 2.44 10.14 12.19
CA ASP A 191 1.61 10.13 13.39
C ASP A 191 0.61 8.97 13.44
N ILE A 192 0.06 8.59 12.28
CA ILE A 192 -0.94 7.53 12.16
C ILE A 192 -0.41 6.15 12.58
N TYR A 193 0.91 5.93 12.55
CA TYR A 193 1.53 4.65 12.89
C TYR A 193 2.01 4.56 14.34
N ASP A 194 1.86 5.65 15.11
CA ASP A 194 2.12 5.75 16.56
C ASP A 194 3.33 4.95 17.08
N ILE A 195 4.48 5.14 16.41
CA ILE A 195 5.74 4.48 16.78
C ILE A 195 6.17 4.83 18.22
N ALA A 196 5.68 5.94 18.75
CA ALA A 196 5.91 6.33 20.15
C ALA A 196 5.35 5.30 21.13
N THR A 197 4.20 4.70 20.85
CA THR A 197 3.63 3.62 21.67
C THR A 197 4.47 2.35 21.60
N ALA A 198 5.03 2.01 20.43
CA ALA A 198 5.98 0.89 20.31
C ALA A 198 7.24 1.13 21.16
N LEU A 199 7.80 2.35 21.16
CA LEU A 199 8.98 2.69 21.97
C LEU A 199 8.68 2.58 23.48
N ARG A 200 7.52 3.06 23.94
CA ARG A 200 7.12 2.93 25.34
C ARG A 200 6.91 1.47 25.74
N ALA A 201 6.25 0.68 24.89
CA ALA A 201 6.11 -0.76 25.11
C ALA A 201 7.47 -1.47 25.15
N PHE A 202 8.41 -1.08 24.29
CA PHE A 202 9.76 -1.61 24.31
C PHE A 202 10.52 -1.26 25.59
N ALA A 203 10.39 -0.02 26.10
CA ALA A 203 10.99 0.35 27.37
C ALA A 203 10.51 -0.56 28.52
N GLU A 204 9.22 -0.89 28.55
CA GLU A 204 8.65 -1.84 29.51
C GLU A 204 9.23 -3.25 29.39
N ILE A 205 9.43 -3.73 28.16
CA ILE A 205 10.06 -5.04 27.87
C ILE A 205 11.53 -5.02 28.29
N HIS A 206 12.26 -3.98 27.90
CA HIS A 206 13.69 -3.82 28.16
C HIS A 206 14.02 -3.81 29.66
N ARG A 207 13.14 -3.24 30.50
CA ARG A 207 13.28 -3.31 31.98
C ARG A 207 13.29 -4.73 32.53
N LYS A 208 12.64 -5.68 31.85
CA LYS A 208 12.57 -7.10 32.25
C LYS A 208 13.56 -7.97 31.47
N HIS A 209 13.95 -7.54 30.28
CA HIS A 209 14.81 -8.25 29.35
C HIS A 209 15.82 -7.27 28.74
N SER A 210 16.92 -7.02 29.46
CA SER A 210 17.94 -6.04 29.07
C SER A 210 18.77 -6.44 27.85
N ASP A 211 18.59 -7.66 27.35
CA ASP A 211 19.20 -8.14 26.10
C ASP A 211 18.26 -8.00 24.88
N ALA A 212 17.04 -7.47 25.10
CA ALA A 212 16.10 -7.22 24.03
C ALA A 212 16.54 -6.01 23.19
N THR A 213 16.37 -6.12 21.87
CA THR A 213 16.71 -5.06 20.92
C THR A 213 15.50 -4.73 20.05
N MET A 214 15.46 -3.51 19.52
CA MET A 214 14.41 -3.06 18.62
C MET A 214 14.99 -2.47 17.33
N THR A 215 14.48 -2.91 16.18
CA THR A 215 14.74 -2.26 14.89
C THR A 215 13.49 -1.58 14.36
N ILE A 216 13.60 -0.28 14.07
CA ILE A 216 12.56 0.52 13.43
C ILE A 216 12.99 0.77 11.98
N ALA A 217 12.30 0.12 11.04
CA ALA A 217 12.53 0.26 9.60
C ALA A 217 11.43 1.15 8.99
N GLY A 218 11.84 2.31 8.52
CA GLY A 218 10.98 3.29 7.89
C GLY A 218 11.60 4.69 7.91
N SER A 219 10.90 5.62 7.27
CA SER A 219 11.28 7.03 7.26
C SER A 219 10.06 7.89 7.48
N GLY A 220 10.24 9.10 8.00
CA GLY A 220 9.16 10.05 8.12
C GLY A 220 9.53 11.25 8.98
N PRO A 221 8.64 12.25 9.04
CA PRO A 221 8.90 13.51 9.74
C PRO A 221 9.14 13.33 11.24
N ARG A 222 8.63 12.26 11.85
CA ARG A 222 8.73 12.00 13.29
C ARG A 222 10.08 11.43 13.75
N LEU A 223 11.03 11.18 12.84
CA LEU A 223 12.31 10.53 13.18
C LEU A 223 13.02 11.18 14.38
N LYS A 224 13.22 12.50 14.34
CA LYS A 224 13.95 13.22 15.41
C LYS A 224 13.23 13.12 16.77
N ASP A 225 11.90 13.23 16.75
CA ASP A 225 11.10 13.12 17.98
C ASP A 225 11.17 11.73 18.58
N LEU A 226 11.15 10.69 17.73
CA LEU A 226 11.22 9.29 18.15
C LEU A 226 12.61 8.93 18.70
N GLN A 227 13.67 9.45 18.09
CA GLN A 227 15.03 9.32 18.62
C GLN A 227 15.15 9.96 20.00
N LYS A 228 14.69 11.21 20.15
CA LYS A 228 14.65 11.89 21.45
C LYS A 228 13.83 11.13 22.49
N LEU A 229 12.69 10.55 22.09
CA LEU A 229 11.87 9.73 22.98
C LEU A 229 12.63 8.48 23.44
N SER A 230 13.37 7.80 22.55
CA SER A 230 14.18 6.63 22.92
C SER A 230 15.29 6.99 23.93
N GLU A 231 15.90 8.17 23.80
CA GLU A 231 16.88 8.69 24.77
C GLU A 231 16.23 8.98 26.12
N MET A 232 15.08 9.68 26.13
CA MET A 232 14.33 9.98 27.35
C MET A 232 13.87 8.72 28.09
N LEU A 233 13.57 7.65 27.35
CA LEU A 233 13.19 6.35 27.89
C LEU A 233 14.40 5.50 28.34
N GLY A 234 15.64 5.93 28.07
CA GLY A 234 16.86 5.22 28.44
C GLY A 234 17.11 3.93 27.65
N ILE A 235 16.58 3.83 26.43
CA ILE A 235 16.65 2.63 25.57
C ILE A 235 17.35 2.88 24.23
N SER A 236 17.91 4.07 24.02
CA SER A 236 18.48 4.45 22.73
C SER A 236 19.65 3.57 22.27
N ALA A 237 20.38 2.94 23.18
CA ALA A 237 21.47 2.01 22.85
C ALA A 237 20.96 0.73 22.16
N ASP A 238 19.73 0.32 22.44
CA ASP A 238 19.13 -0.95 22.00
C ASP A 238 18.03 -0.73 20.95
N VAL A 239 17.84 0.52 20.49
CA VAL A 239 16.92 0.89 19.42
C VAL A 239 17.71 1.34 18.18
N ARG A 240 17.59 0.56 17.10
CA ARG A 240 18.15 0.89 15.78
C ARG A 240 17.09 1.50 14.87
N PHE A 241 17.30 2.74 14.44
CA PHE A 241 16.53 3.35 13.35
C PHE A 241 17.18 3.03 12.01
N ALA A 242 16.68 2.02 11.29
CA ALA A 242 17.30 1.49 10.07
C ALA A 242 17.03 2.32 8.80
N GLY A 243 16.13 3.29 8.86
CA GLY A 243 15.70 4.02 7.66
C GLY A 243 14.84 3.15 6.74
N ARG A 244 14.72 3.55 5.46
CA ARG A 244 14.00 2.74 4.47
C ARG A 244 14.88 1.59 4.00
N LEU A 245 14.38 0.38 4.17
CA LEU A 245 14.99 -0.83 3.63
C LEU A 245 14.38 -1.17 2.26
N ASP A 246 15.16 -1.86 1.43
CA ASP A 246 14.61 -2.47 0.22
C ASP A 246 13.87 -3.77 0.55
N ASN A 247 13.33 -4.43 -0.50
CA ASN A 247 12.50 -5.61 -0.31
C ASN A 247 13.28 -6.83 0.21
N ASP A 248 14.57 -6.95 -0.09
CA ASP A 248 15.34 -8.13 0.31
C ASP A 248 15.94 -7.92 1.71
N ASP A 249 16.32 -6.68 2.04
CA ASP A 249 16.69 -6.25 3.39
C ASP A 249 15.53 -6.38 4.37
N ILE A 250 14.31 -5.96 4.00
CA ILE A 250 13.14 -6.08 4.88
C ILE A 250 12.75 -7.54 5.10
N ALA A 251 12.87 -8.39 4.07
CA ALA A 251 12.65 -9.83 4.22
C ALA A 251 13.70 -10.47 5.15
N SER A 252 14.96 -10.04 5.08
CA SER A 252 16.01 -10.47 6.00
C SER A 252 15.73 -10.00 7.43
N LEU A 253 15.28 -8.76 7.59
CA LEU A 253 14.90 -8.21 8.88
C LEU A 253 13.79 -9.03 9.55
N TYR A 254 12.75 -9.42 8.81
CA TYR A 254 11.69 -10.27 9.37
C TYR A 254 12.17 -11.67 9.71
N ARG A 255 13.06 -12.27 8.90
CA ARG A 255 13.62 -13.59 9.23
C ARG A 255 14.41 -13.59 10.54
N ASP A 256 15.06 -12.47 10.84
CA ASP A 256 15.85 -12.24 12.05
C ASP A 256 15.04 -11.67 13.23
N ALA A 257 13.72 -11.50 13.08
CA ALA A 257 12.86 -10.91 14.11
C ALA A 257 12.08 -11.97 14.89
N ASP A 258 11.95 -11.75 16.20
CA ASP A 258 11.19 -12.61 17.12
C ASP A 258 9.76 -12.10 17.35
N LEU A 259 9.55 -10.79 17.15
CA LEU A 259 8.25 -10.14 17.35
C LEU A 259 8.14 -8.89 16.48
N MET A 260 6.97 -8.67 15.90
CA MET A 260 6.61 -7.38 15.29
C MET A 260 5.61 -6.62 16.16
N LEU A 261 5.83 -5.32 16.36
CA LEU A 261 4.85 -4.41 16.94
C LEU A 261 4.21 -3.52 15.87
N ASN A 262 2.88 -3.42 15.88
CA ASN A 262 2.11 -2.52 15.02
C ASN A 262 1.07 -1.73 15.84
N PRO A 263 1.45 -0.59 16.45
CA PRO A 263 0.52 0.23 17.25
C PRO A 263 -0.31 1.21 16.40
N SER A 264 -0.56 0.87 15.13
CA SER A 264 -1.14 1.81 14.16
C SER A 264 -2.58 2.19 14.53
N THR A 265 -2.87 3.49 14.54
CA THR A 265 -4.20 4.01 14.89
C THR A 265 -5.25 3.79 13.80
N VAL A 266 -4.80 3.71 12.54
CA VAL A 266 -5.65 3.45 11.38
C VAL A 266 -4.87 2.57 10.41
N ASP A 267 -5.46 1.45 10.02
CA ASP A 267 -4.88 0.57 9.03
C ASP A 267 -5.93 -0.21 8.25
N ASN A 268 -5.56 -0.67 7.06
CA ASN A 268 -6.42 -1.43 6.18
C ASN A 268 -5.65 -2.55 5.50
N MET A 269 -5.52 -3.67 6.22
CA MET A 269 -4.76 -4.86 5.84
C MET A 269 -3.32 -4.52 5.39
N PRO A 270 -2.49 -3.99 6.28
CA PRO A 270 -1.15 -3.52 5.90
C PRO A 270 -0.27 -4.62 5.34
N VAL A 271 0.39 -4.32 4.22
CA VAL A 271 1.32 -5.26 3.59
C VAL A 271 2.45 -5.66 4.54
N SER A 272 2.95 -4.74 5.39
CA SER A 272 4.01 -5.04 6.35
C SER A 272 3.66 -6.16 7.34
N LEU A 273 2.40 -6.25 7.78
CA LEU A 273 1.99 -7.34 8.67
C LEU A 273 1.91 -8.65 7.91
N LEU A 274 1.45 -8.63 6.65
CA LEU A 274 1.41 -9.84 5.82
C LEU A 274 2.82 -10.37 5.54
N GLU A 275 3.78 -9.47 5.28
CA GLU A 275 5.19 -9.81 5.10
C GLU A 275 5.80 -10.44 6.36
N ALA A 276 5.52 -9.87 7.53
CA ALA A 276 5.93 -10.43 8.82
C ALA A 276 5.29 -11.79 9.09
N MET A 277 3.97 -11.92 8.87
CA MET A 277 3.24 -13.19 9.02
C MET A 277 3.78 -14.26 8.08
N ALA A 278 3.99 -13.93 6.80
CA ALA A 278 4.55 -14.84 5.81
C ALA A 278 5.98 -15.28 6.16
N SER A 279 6.74 -14.40 6.81
CA SER A 279 8.07 -14.71 7.35
C SER A 279 8.05 -15.48 8.67
N GLY A 280 6.86 -15.81 9.20
CA GLY A 280 6.67 -16.54 10.45
C GLY A 280 6.97 -15.72 11.71
N VAL A 281 6.81 -14.41 11.65
CA VAL A 281 7.05 -13.50 12.79
C VAL A 281 5.73 -13.30 13.55
N PRO A 282 5.66 -13.62 14.85
CA PRO A 282 4.52 -13.26 15.69
C PRO A 282 4.27 -11.75 15.71
N ILE A 283 3.01 -11.34 15.75
CA ILE A 283 2.61 -9.92 15.65
C ILE A 283 1.76 -9.53 16.86
N VAL A 284 2.07 -8.38 17.45
CA VAL A 284 1.18 -7.67 18.37
C VAL A 284 0.73 -6.39 17.66
N SER A 285 -0.58 -6.29 17.40
CA SER A 285 -1.21 -5.16 16.72
C SER A 285 -2.41 -4.65 17.53
N THR A 286 -2.71 -3.35 17.39
CA THR A 286 -3.96 -2.74 17.81
C THR A 286 -5.10 -3.01 16.82
#